data_AF-A0A800CGD3-F1
#
_entry.id   AF-A0A800CGD3-F1
#
_cell.length_a   1.000
_cell.length_b   1.000
_cell.length_c   1.000
_cell.angle_alpha   90.00
_cell.angle_beta   90.00
_cell.angle_gamma   90.00
#
_symmetry.space_group_name_H-M   'P 1'
#
loop_
_entity.id
_entity.type
_entity.pdbx_description
1 polymer ?
#
loop_
_entity_poly.entity_id
_entity_poly.type
_entity_poly.pdbx_seq_one_letter_code
_entity_poly.pdbx_strand_id
1 'polypeptide(L)'
;MINQLALTIPVYCCLPWGFLDMREVESTTFICTLGGQPQIVTFALDALLEKQIPVSELIVLHYAPENKRVQWSLARIAAEWENGRYGGRPLPLRLYPLRSGNHFVEDIYNEADAN
;
A
#
# COMPACT_ATOMS: atom_id res chain seq x y z
N MET A 1 29.09 1.39 -11.39
CA MET A 1 29.35 2.20 -10.18
C MET A 1 28.12 3.07 -9.93
N ILE A 2 27.29 2.72 -8.93
CA ILE A 2 26.92 3.55 -7.74
C ILE A 2 27.10 5.08 -7.95
N ASN A 3 26.19 6.02 -7.65
CA ASN A 3 24.95 6.01 -6.89
C ASN A 3 24.16 7.32 -7.11
N GLN A 4 22.84 7.21 -6.92
CA GLN A 4 21.91 8.12 -6.21
C GLN A 4 21.94 9.64 -6.41
N LEU A 5 20.82 10.14 -6.94
CA LEU A 5 20.18 11.39 -6.53
C LEU A 5 18.69 11.12 -6.35
N ALA A 6 18.25 10.87 -5.12
CA ALA A 6 16.85 10.99 -4.74
C ALA A 6 16.81 11.77 -3.43
N LEU A 7 16.62 13.08 -3.58
CA LEU A 7 16.32 14.01 -2.51
C LEU A 7 15.10 13.51 -1.75
N THR A 8 15.31 13.04 -0.52
CA THR A 8 14.24 12.91 0.48
C THR A 8 14.37 14.08 1.42
N ILE A 9 13.40 14.99 1.37
CA ILE A 9 13.29 16.19 2.20
C ILE A 9 13.01 15.74 3.64
N PRO A 10 13.86 16.05 4.64
CA PRO A 10 13.52 15.81 6.03
C PRO A 10 12.73 17.01 6.56
N VAL A 11 11.58 16.75 7.17
CA VAL A 11 10.93 17.73 8.04
C VAL A 11 11.71 17.74 9.35
N TYR A 12 12.60 18.72 9.50
CA TYR A 12 13.45 18.87 10.70
C TYR A 12 12.61 19.44 11.86
N CYS A 13 12.32 18.61 12.86
CA CYS A 13 11.90 19.12 14.16
C CYS A 13 13.17 19.37 15.00
N CYS A 14 13.46 20.64 15.27
CA CYS A 14 14.63 21.06 16.03
C CYS A 14 14.44 20.71 17.51
N LEU A 15 15.22 19.76 18.04
CA LEU A 15 15.35 19.53 19.48
C LEU A 15 16.78 19.91 19.93
N PRO A 16 16.97 20.38 21.18
CA PRO A 16 18.12 21.22 21.55
C PRO A 16 19.40 20.45 21.90
N TRP A 17 19.45 19.13 21.74
CA TRP A 17 20.61 18.33 22.14
C TRP A 17 20.98 17.36 21.02
N GLY A 18 22.20 17.52 20.51
CA GLY A 18 22.74 16.89 19.30
C GLY A 18 22.98 15.38 19.41
N PHE A 19 21.89 14.61 19.51
CA PHE A 19 21.87 13.19 19.25
C PHE A 19 20.82 12.97 18.16
N LEU A 20 21.25 12.67 16.93
CA LEU A 20 20.33 12.14 15.92
C LEU A 20 19.82 10.80 16.47
N ASP A 21 18.62 10.81 17.02
CA ASP A 21 17.80 9.60 17.12
C ASP A 21 17.52 9.16 15.68
N MET A 22 18.41 8.36 15.13
CA MET A 22 18.10 7.46 14.03
C MET A 22 17.05 6.50 14.57
N ARG A 23 15.78 6.93 14.62
CA ARG A 23 14.70 5.97 14.76
C ARG A 23 14.83 5.06 13.57
N GLU A 24 15.32 3.86 13.84
CA GLU A 24 15.10 2.70 13.01
C GLU A 24 13.63 2.78 12.60
N VAL A 25 13.33 2.75 11.30
CA VAL A 25 11.93 2.65 10.87
C VAL A 25 11.52 1.22 11.26
N GLU A 26 11.12 1.06 12.52
CA GLU A 26 10.80 -0.22 13.16
C GLU A 26 9.68 -0.95 12.38
N SER A 27 8.86 -0.21 11.65
CA SER A 27 7.81 -0.76 10.80
C SER A 27 7.41 0.17 9.67
N THR A 28 7.31 -0.36 8.44
CA THR A 28 6.74 0.32 7.28
C THR A 28 5.35 -0.25 6.98
N THR A 29 4.36 0.60 6.73
CA THR A 29 3.02 0.19 6.25
C THR A 29 2.92 0.49 4.76
N PHE A 30 2.62 -0.52 3.94
CA PHE A 30 2.39 -0.31 2.52
C PHE A 30 0.90 -0.05 2.29
N ILE A 31 0.56 1.15 1.82
CA ILE A 31 -0.81 1.53 1.46
C ILE A 31 -0.88 1.70 -0.06
N CYS A 32 -1.85 1.06 -0.70
CA CYS A 32 -2.06 1.20 -2.13
C CYS A 32 -3.55 1.16 -2.47
N THR A 33 -3.92 1.74 -3.61
CA THR A 33 -5.25 1.61 -4.20
C THR A 33 -5.30 0.41 -5.14
N LEU A 34 -6.38 -0.36 -5.09
CA LEU A 34 -6.64 -1.49 -5.99
C LEU A 34 -7.88 -1.22 -6.83
N GLY A 35 -7.66 -1.13 -8.15
CA GLY A 35 -8.70 -1.24 -9.16
C GLY A 35 -8.75 -2.65 -9.74
N GLY A 36 -8.82 -2.75 -11.06
CA GLY A 36 -8.99 -4.04 -11.74
C GLY A 36 -7.74 -4.86 -12.06
N GLN A 37 -6.59 -4.51 -11.48
CA GLN A 37 -5.28 -5.14 -11.79
C GLN A 37 -4.50 -5.41 -10.50
N PRO A 38 -4.67 -6.59 -9.88
CA PRO A 38 -4.07 -6.92 -8.58
C PRO A 38 -2.55 -7.13 -8.64
N GLN A 39 -2.01 -7.52 -9.79
CA GLN A 39 -0.58 -7.80 -9.97
C GLN A 39 0.34 -6.60 -9.73
N ILE A 40 -0.18 -5.37 -9.90
CA ILE A 40 0.60 -4.16 -9.65
C ILE A 40 0.96 -4.07 -8.17
N VAL A 41 0.06 -4.49 -7.28
CA VAL A 41 0.30 -4.48 -5.83
C VAL A 41 1.39 -5.46 -5.44
N THR A 42 1.37 -6.68 -5.99
CA THR A 42 2.39 -7.70 -5.69
C THR A 42 3.75 -7.32 -6.26
N PHE A 43 3.84 -6.77 -7.48
CA PHE A 43 5.11 -6.30 -8.04
C PHE A 43 5.72 -5.15 -7.24
N ALA A 44 4.88 -4.21 -6.78
CA ALA A 44 5.35 -3.12 -5.94
C ALA A 44 5.85 -3.65 -4.58
N LEU A 45 5.11 -4.58 -3.96
CA LEU A 45 5.52 -5.21 -2.71
C LEU A 45 6.83 -5.98 -2.88
N ASP A 46 6.97 -6.80 -3.92
CA ASP A 46 8.19 -7.54 -4.22
C ASP A 46 9.39 -6.60 -4.34
N ALA A 47 9.25 -5.49 -5.08
CA ALA A 47 10.31 -4.49 -5.23
C ALA A 47 10.71 -3.81 -3.91
N LEU A 48 9.78 -3.63 -2.96
CA LEU A 48 10.08 -3.13 -1.62
C LEU A 48 10.82 -4.18 -0.78
N LEU A 49 10.38 -5.43 -0.84
CA LEU A 49 10.99 -6.54 -0.10
C LEU A 49 12.39 -6.88 -0.61
N GLU A 50 12.62 -6.80 -1.92
CA GLU A 50 13.95 -6.94 -2.53
C GLU A 50 14.94 -5.87 -2.05
N LYS A 51 14.45 -4.67 -1.73
CA LYS A 51 15.22 -3.58 -1.14
C LYS A 51 15.38 -3.70 0.38
N GLN A 52 14.93 -4.81 0.96
CA GLN A 52 14.98 -5.08 2.40
C GLN A 52 14.20 -4.05 3.24
N ILE A 53 13.18 -3.41 2.67
CA ILE A 53 12.31 -2.49 3.41
C ILE A 53 11.43 -3.34 4.36
N PRO A 54 11.37 -3.02 5.67
CA PRO A 54 10.63 -3.81 6.66
C PRO A 54 9.13 -3.51 6.60
N VAL A 55 8.46 -4.00 5.56
CA VAL A 55 7.01 -3.88 5.41
C VAL A 55 6.32 -4.79 6.42
N SER A 56 5.57 -4.19 7.34
CA SER A 56 4.90 -4.82 8.47
C SER A 56 3.44 -5.17 8.20
N GLU A 57 2.78 -4.44 7.30
CA GLU A 57 1.41 -4.73 6.85
C GLU A 57 1.15 -4.13 5.46
N LEU A 58 0.15 -4.68 4.77
CA LEU A 58 -0.40 -4.16 3.53
C LEU A 58 -1.85 -3.73 3.74
N ILE A 59 -2.15 -2.47 3.42
CA ILE A 59 -3.51 -1.94 3.36
C ILE A 59 -3.85 -1.64 1.90
N VAL A 60 -4.89 -2.30 1.42
CA VAL A 60 -5.41 -2.14 0.07
C VAL A 60 -6.71 -1.35 0.14
N LEU A 61 -6.69 -0.14 -0.38
CA LEU A 61 -7.87 0.70 -0.55
C LEU A 61 -8.58 0.29 -1.85
N HIS A 62 -9.89 0.06 -1.80
CA HIS A 62 -10.64 -0.25 -3.02
C HIS A 62 -11.98 0.49 -3.07
N TYR A 63 -12.44 0.77 -4.28
CA TYR A 63 -13.72 1.43 -4.57
C TYR A 63 -14.72 0.42 -5.17
N ALA A 64 -15.98 0.80 -5.30
CA ALA A 64 -17.06 0.05 -5.95
C ALA A 64 -16.99 -1.47 -5.69
N PRO A 65 -17.15 -1.95 -4.43
CA PRO A 65 -17.01 -3.37 -4.10
C PRO A 65 -18.03 -4.29 -4.80
N GLU A 66 -19.08 -3.73 -5.39
CA GLU A 66 -20.07 -4.45 -6.20
C GLU A 66 -19.60 -4.65 -7.66
N ASN A 67 -18.56 -3.95 -8.09
CA ASN A 67 -17.99 -4.08 -9.42
C ASN A 67 -17.26 -5.43 -9.56
N LYS A 68 -17.70 -6.25 -10.52
CA LYS A 68 -17.14 -7.60 -10.77
C LYS A 68 -15.63 -7.60 -11.01
N ARG A 69 -15.09 -6.55 -11.64
CA ARG A 69 -13.65 -6.41 -11.92
C ARG A 69 -12.85 -6.19 -10.63
N VAL A 70 -13.38 -5.37 -9.71
CA VAL A 70 -12.78 -5.15 -8.39
C VAL A 70 -12.90 -6.40 -7.54
N GLN A 71 -14.06 -7.07 -7.52
CA GLN A 71 -14.25 -8.34 -6.81
C GLN A 71 -13.27 -9.42 -7.26
N TRP A 72 -13.09 -9.57 -8.58
CA TRP A 72 -12.10 -10.50 -9.13
C TRP A 72 -10.67 -10.15 -8.67
N SER A 73 -10.34 -8.87 -8.65
CA SER A 73 -9.01 -8.39 -8.22
C SER A 73 -8.78 -8.62 -6.72
N LEU A 74 -9.79 -8.36 -5.88
CA LEU A 74 -9.77 -8.62 -4.44
C LEU A 74 -9.62 -10.11 -4.14
N ALA A 75 -10.33 -10.98 -4.88
CA ALA A 75 -10.19 -12.42 -4.75
C ALA A 75 -8.79 -12.88 -5.15
N ARG A 76 -8.23 -12.33 -6.23
CA ARG A 76 -6.89 -12.69 -6.71
C ARG A 76 -5.81 -12.26 -5.74
N ILE A 77 -5.85 -11.04 -5.20
CA ILE A 77 -4.87 -10.59 -4.21
C ILE A 77 -4.99 -11.36 -2.90
N ALA A 78 -6.20 -11.66 -2.43
CA ALA A 78 -6.40 -12.46 -1.23
C ALA A 78 -5.83 -13.88 -1.39
N ALA A 79 -5.90 -14.46 -2.60
CA ALA A 79 -5.32 -15.78 -2.89
C ALA A 79 -3.79 -15.81 -2.83
N GLU A 80 -3.11 -14.67 -3.03
CA GLU A 80 -1.66 -14.55 -2.83
C GLU A 80 -1.28 -14.51 -1.32
N TRP A 81 -2.26 -14.30 -0.43
CA TRP A 81 -2.10 -14.22 1.02
C TRP A 81 -2.53 -15.51 1.74
N GLU A 82 -1.85 -16.62 1.45
CA GLU A 82 -2.13 -17.90 2.11
C GLU A 82 -1.88 -17.81 3.63
N ASN A 83 -2.93 -18.05 4.43
CA ASN A 83 -2.86 -18.03 5.89
C ASN A 83 -2.24 -16.75 6.49
N GLY A 84 -2.48 -15.59 5.87
CA GLY A 84 -1.96 -14.30 6.34
C GLY A 84 -0.45 -14.12 6.08
N ARG A 85 0.08 -14.83 5.08
CA ARG A 85 1.49 -14.79 4.70
C ARG A 85 1.63 -14.43 3.23
N TYR A 86 2.67 -13.69 2.91
CA TYR A 86 3.07 -13.38 1.54
C TYR A 86 4.51 -13.83 1.33
N GLY A 87 4.78 -14.60 0.27
CA GLY A 87 6.12 -15.16 0.02
C GLY A 87 6.68 -15.96 1.20
N GLY A 88 5.81 -16.62 1.98
CA GLY A 88 6.20 -17.38 3.18
C GLY A 88 6.57 -16.54 4.40
N ARG A 89 6.30 -15.22 4.42
CA ARG A 89 6.53 -14.32 5.55
C ARG A 89 5.19 -13.88 6.15
N PRO A 90 5.04 -13.80 7.49
CA PRO A 90 3.86 -13.19 8.09
C PRO A 90 3.73 -11.74 7.62
N LEU A 91 2.62 -11.42 6.96
CA LEU A 91 2.35 -10.08 6.46
C LEU A 91 0.83 -9.88 6.45
N PRO A 92 0.24 -9.19 7.43
CA PRO A 92 -1.18 -8.90 7.43
C PRO A 92 -1.61 -8.14 6.17
N LEU A 93 -2.71 -8.60 5.56
CA LEU A 93 -3.41 -7.93 4.48
C LEU A 93 -4.74 -7.39 5.01
N ARG A 94 -4.99 -6.09 4.81
CA ARG A 94 -6.28 -5.45 5.10
C ARG A 94 -6.88 -4.90 3.81
N LEU A 95 -8.06 -5.39 3.46
CA LEU A 95 -8.86 -4.87 2.36
C LEU A 95 -9.82 -3.82 2.94
N TYR A 96 -9.66 -2.57 2.52
CA TYR A 96 -10.41 -1.44 3.06
C TYR A 96 -11.26 -0.79 1.95
N PRO A 97 -12.58 -0.96 1.97
CA PRO A 97 -13.46 -0.28 1.01
C PRO A 97 -13.56 1.21 1.34
N LEU A 98 -13.32 2.06 0.35
CA LEU A 98 -13.53 3.49 0.47
C LEU A 98 -15.02 3.82 0.50
N ARG A 99 -15.40 4.65 1.49
CA ARG A 99 -16.78 5.09 1.71
C ARG A 99 -16.83 6.61 1.82
N SER A 100 -17.89 7.20 1.27
CA SER A 100 -18.28 8.58 1.51
C SER A 100 -19.63 8.58 2.21
N GLY A 101 -19.64 8.96 3.50
CA GLY A 101 -20.80 8.77 4.36
C GLY A 101 -21.24 7.31 4.40
N ASN A 102 -22.45 7.03 3.94
CA ASN A 102 -23.04 5.69 3.93
C ASN A 102 -22.86 4.94 2.60
N HIS A 103 -22.25 5.56 1.59
CA HIS A 103 -22.11 5.02 0.24
C HIS A 103 -20.67 4.58 -0.03
N PHE A 104 -20.49 3.54 -0.84
CA PHE A 104 -19.18 3.22 -1.37
C PHE A 104 -18.79 4.25 -2.43
N VAL A 105 -17.51 4.60 -2.48
CA VAL A 105 -16.99 5.44 -3.57
C VAL A 105 -17.07 4.64 -4.87
N GLU A 106 -17.70 5.22 -5.89
CA GLU A 106 -17.78 4.61 -7.22
C GLU A 106 -16.48 4.80 -8.00
N ASP A 107 -16.32 4.05 -9.10
CA ASP A 107 -15.17 4.20 -9.98
C ASP A 107 -15.37 5.44 -10.88
N ILE A 108 -14.30 6.18 -11.15
CA ILE A 108 -14.34 7.39 -12.01
C ILE A 108 -13.90 6.95 -13.40
N TYR A 109 -14.83 6.87 -14.35
CA TYR A 109 -14.55 6.52 -15.74
C TYR A 109 -14.41 7.74 -16.64
N ASN A 110 -15.01 8.86 -16.25
CA ASN A 110 -15.00 10.10 -17.00
C ASN A 110 -15.00 11.32 -16.07
N GLU A 111 -14.79 12.51 -16.64
CA GLU A 111 -14.71 13.76 -15.89
C GLU A 111 -16.03 14.13 -15.17
N ALA A 112 -17.18 13.68 -15.67
CA ALA A 112 -18.46 13.91 -15.01
C ALA A 112 -18.63 13.09 -13.72
N ASP A 113 -17.87 12.00 -13.55
CA ASP A 113 -17.90 11.17 -12.34
C ASP A 113 -17.07 11.79 -11.19
N ALA A 114 -16.32 12.87 -11.45
CA ALA A 114 -15.40 13.50 -10.50
C ALA A 114 -15.99 14.71 -9.74
N ASN A 115 -17.24 15.11 -10.03
CA ASN A 115 -17.93 16.28 -9.46
C ASN A 115 -19.20 15.89 -8.71
#